data_AF-W4LJ01-F1
#
_entry.id   AF-W4LJ01-F1
#
_cell.length_a   1.000
_cell.length_b   1.000
_cell.length_c   1.000
_cell.angle_alpha   90.00
_cell.angle_beta   90.00
_cell.angle_gamma   90.00
#
_symmetry.space_group_name_H-M   'P 1'
#
loop_
_entity.id
_entity.type
_entity.pdbx_description
1 polymer ?
#
loop_
_entity_poly.entity_id
_entity_poly.type
_entity_poly.pdbx_seq_one_letter_code
_entity_poly.pdbx_strand_id
1 'polypeptide(L)'
;MSVLKHHLGMFEGYSFATQGAIFPHQSAQDVIDWDHHADAVEFWPCGDHEGVALVFYRQTAVTATDLIKLDELLTAIGNDAIETYARIHWLICLDDYPLDELTADMVTGLDIYYFIGEPFADLSQDAATALLEKLYPEQYASWQRGCPDQRFDPEAFWSTWTVHEIELSSCHILMARAW
;
A
#
# COMPACT_ATOMS: atom_id res chain seq x y z
N MET A 1 -26.66 -3.79 -7.94
CA MET A 1 -25.85 -3.58 -6.73
C MET A 1 -24.76 -4.63 -6.74
N SER A 2 -23.51 -4.18 -6.77
CA SER A 2 -22.36 -5.06 -6.55
C SER A 2 -22.25 -5.32 -5.05
N VAL A 3 -21.98 -6.56 -4.65
CA VAL A 3 -21.73 -6.91 -3.26
C VAL A 3 -20.26 -7.22 -3.14
N LEU A 4 -19.55 -6.46 -2.30
CA LEU A 4 -18.13 -6.66 -2.05
C LEU A 4 -17.88 -8.03 -1.41
N LYS A 5 -16.80 -8.68 -1.84
CA LYS A 5 -16.36 -9.97 -1.29
C LYS A 5 -15.34 -9.80 -0.16
N HIS A 6 -14.63 -8.68 -0.15
CA HIS A 6 -13.62 -8.33 0.85
C HIS A 6 -14.09 -7.20 1.75
N HIS A 7 -13.59 -7.19 2.99
CA HIS A 7 -13.83 -6.10 3.93
C HIS A 7 -12.82 -4.98 3.68
N LEU A 8 -13.19 -3.97 2.88
CA LEU A 8 -12.30 -2.88 2.49
C LEU A 8 -12.16 -1.74 3.53
N GLY A 9 -12.65 -1.94 4.75
CA GLY A 9 -12.56 -0.96 5.84
C GLY A 9 -13.67 0.10 5.82
N MET A 10 -13.45 1.16 6.59
CA MET A 10 -14.37 2.27 6.77
C MET A 10 -13.86 3.52 6.04
N PHE A 11 -14.81 4.40 5.70
CA PHE A 11 -14.57 5.61 4.92
C PHE A 11 -15.18 6.81 5.64
N GLU A 12 -14.36 7.86 5.74
CA GLU A 12 -14.80 9.20 6.06
C GLU A 12 -15.39 9.83 4.79
N GLY A 13 -16.41 10.66 4.95
CA GLY A 13 -17.06 11.33 3.84
C GLY A 13 -17.32 12.80 4.11
N TYR A 14 -17.33 13.60 3.04
CA TYR A 14 -17.71 15.02 3.09
C TYR A 14 -18.82 15.31 2.10
N SER A 15 -19.93 15.83 2.60
CA SER A 15 -21.09 16.23 1.80
C SER A 15 -20.97 17.68 1.37
N PHE A 16 -21.01 17.92 0.06
CA PHE A 16 -21.05 19.27 -0.49
C PHE A 16 -22.43 19.92 -0.33
N ALA A 17 -23.51 19.14 -0.22
CA ALA A 17 -24.84 19.70 0.04
C ALA A 17 -24.96 20.28 1.46
N THR A 18 -24.36 19.61 2.45
CA THR A 18 -24.39 20.05 3.85
C THR A 18 -23.14 20.82 4.30
N GLN A 19 -22.10 20.86 3.46
CA GLN A 19 -20.79 21.48 3.73
C GLN A 19 -20.16 20.92 5.02
N GLY A 20 -20.26 19.60 5.22
CA GLY A 20 -19.87 18.97 6.47
C GLY A 20 -19.46 17.51 6.33
N ALA A 21 -18.80 17.01 7.38
CA ALA A 21 -18.45 15.61 7.50
C ALA A 21 -19.71 14.75 7.65
N ILE A 22 -19.70 13.58 7.02
CA ILE A 22 -20.73 12.57 7.13
C ILE A 22 -20.42 11.71 8.35
N PHE A 23 -21.38 11.58 9.26
CA PHE A 23 -21.26 10.76 10.46
C PHE A 23 -22.46 9.80 10.57
N PRO A 24 -22.24 8.51 10.90
CA PRO A 24 -20.94 7.86 11.19
C PRO A 24 -20.09 7.63 9.93
N HIS A 25 -18.89 7.06 10.10
CA HIS A 25 -18.10 6.56 8.97
C HIS A 25 -18.88 5.51 8.20
N GLN A 26 -18.67 5.45 6.89
CA GLN A 26 -19.39 4.58 5.97
C GLN A 26 -18.58 3.33 5.69
N SER A 27 -19.21 2.16 5.57
CA SER A 27 -18.51 1.00 5.03
C SER A 27 -18.23 1.18 3.54
N ALA A 28 -17.30 0.41 2.98
CA ALA A 28 -17.08 0.40 1.53
C ALA A 28 -18.37 0.09 0.72
N GLN A 29 -19.25 -0.76 1.25
CA GLN A 29 -20.53 -1.06 0.61
C GLN A 29 -21.48 0.14 0.66
N ASP A 30 -21.52 0.88 1.78
CA ASP A 30 -22.32 2.10 1.90
C ASP A 30 -21.83 3.19 0.94
N VAL A 31 -20.52 3.28 0.70
CA VAL A 31 -19.94 4.20 -0.31
C VAL A 31 -20.40 3.82 -1.72
N ILE A 32 -20.43 2.53 -2.06
CA ILE A 32 -20.89 2.04 -3.37
C ILE A 32 -22.39 2.29 -3.58
N ASP A 33 -23.17 2.08 -2.53
CA ASP A 33 -24.62 2.23 -2.57
C ASP A 33 -25.08 3.69 -2.37
N TRP A 34 -24.14 4.63 -2.23
CA TRP A 34 -24.44 6.04 -2.00
C TRP A 34 -25.15 6.67 -3.21
N ASP A 35 -26.23 7.40 -2.95
CA ASP A 35 -26.96 8.13 -4.00
C ASP A 35 -26.23 9.43 -4.36
N HIS A 36 -25.26 9.33 -5.25
CA HIS A 36 -24.48 10.46 -5.76
C HIS A 36 -25.30 11.47 -6.58
N HIS A 37 -26.55 11.14 -6.95
CA HIS A 37 -27.45 12.10 -7.60
C HIS A 37 -28.18 12.98 -6.58
N ALA A 38 -28.41 12.47 -5.38
CA ALA A 38 -29.04 13.22 -4.30
C ALA A 38 -28.03 14.08 -3.53
N ASP A 39 -26.78 13.62 -3.37
CA ASP A 39 -25.73 14.35 -2.67
C ASP A 39 -24.36 14.14 -3.33
N ALA A 40 -23.69 15.23 -3.66
CA ALA A 40 -22.30 15.19 -4.10
C ALA A 40 -21.42 15.00 -2.85
N VAL A 41 -20.71 13.87 -2.82
CA VAL A 41 -19.91 13.45 -1.67
C VAL A 41 -18.56 12.94 -2.15
N GLU A 42 -17.51 13.28 -1.40
CA GLU A 42 -16.19 12.67 -1.51
C GLU A 42 -15.94 11.75 -0.31
N PHE A 43 -15.26 10.64 -0.55
CA PHE A 43 -14.91 9.65 0.47
C PHE A 43 -13.41 9.37 0.48
N TRP A 44 -12.86 9.00 1.64
CA TRP A 44 -11.47 8.55 1.79
C TRP A 44 -11.35 7.51 2.90
N PRO A 45 -10.33 6.61 2.85
CA PRO A 45 -10.17 5.59 3.87
C PRO A 45 -9.91 6.18 5.25
N CYS A 46 -10.52 5.61 6.28
CA CYS A 46 -10.27 5.98 7.69
C CYS A 46 -8.89 5.53 8.21
N GLY A 47 -8.21 4.64 7.47
CA GLY A 47 -6.96 4.03 7.92
C GLY A 47 -7.13 2.85 8.89
N ASP A 48 -8.34 2.32 9.05
CA ASP A 48 -8.63 1.10 9.82
C ASP A 48 -8.29 -0.19 9.06
N HIS A 49 -8.10 -0.08 7.73
CA HIS A 49 -7.59 -1.15 6.89
C HIS A 49 -6.31 -0.71 6.16
N GLU A 50 -5.16 -1.20 6.63
CA GLU A 50 -3.83 -0.79 6.14
C GLU A 50 -3.64 -0.98 4.63
N GLY A 51 -4.12 -2.11 4.08
CA GLY A 51 -4.02 -2.38 2.64
C GLY A 51 -4.77 -1.38 1.76
N VAL A 52 -5.99 -1.00 2.16
CA VAL A 52 -6.80 -0.01 1.45
C VAL A 52 -6.21 1.39 1.63
N ALA A 53 -5.75 1.73 2.84
CA ALA A 53 -5.05 2.98 3.11
C ALA A 53 -3.76 3.12 2.28
N LEU A 54 -3.06 2.01 2.04
CA LEU A 54 -1.88 1.96 1.19
C LEU A 54 -2.24 2.22 -0.28
N VAL A 55 -3.18 1.48 -0.86
CA VAL A 55 -3.58 1.63 -2.27
C VAL A 55 -4.07 3.05 -2.60
N PHE A 56 -4.81 3.65 -1.67
CA PHE A 56 -5.34 5.00 -1.83
C PHE A 56 -4.48 6.07 -1.14
N TYR A 57 -3.22 5.76 -0.82
CA TYR A 57 -2.33 6.68 -0.12
C TYR A 57 -2.17 7.99 -0.90
N ARG A 58 -2.46 9.12 -0.23
CA ARG A 58 -2.44 10.49 -0.78
C ARG A 58 -3.37 10.74 -1.97
N GLN A 59 -4.32 9.85 -2.25
CA GLN A 59 -5.40 10.17 -3.18
C GLN A 59 -6.37 11.19 -2.58
N THR A 60 -6.98 12.02 -3.41
CA THR A 60 -7.87 13.09 -2.96
C THR A 60 -9.25 12.59 -2.54
N ALA A 61 -9.74 11.55 -3.21
CA ALA A 61 -11.00 10.87 -2.90
C ALA A 61 -11.01 9.49 -3.57
N VAL A 62 -11.84 8.59 -3.05
CA VAL A 62 -12.08 7.25 -3.59
C VAL A 62 -13.49 7.19 -4.15
N THR A 63 -13.65 6.59 -5.32
CA THR A 63 -14.96 6.40 -5.96
C THR A 63 -15.50 5.00 -5.73
N ALA A 64 -16.83 4.82 -5.90
CA ALA A 64 -17.46 3.50 -5.90
C ALA A 64 -16.82 2.56 -6.94
N THR A 65 -16.43 3.09 -8.11
CA THR A 65 -15.76 2.33 -9.16
C THR A 65 -14.41 1.79 -8.69
N ASP A 66 -13.63 2.60 -7.97
CA ASP A 66 -12.32 2.18 -7.45
C ASP A 66 -12.46 1.04 -6.45
N LEU A 67 -13.44 1.12 -5.55
CA LEU A 67 -13.71 0.07 -4.57
C LEU A 67 -14.15 -1.24 -5.22
N ILE A 68 -15.02 -1.17 -6.24
CA ILE A 68 -15.46 -2.35 -7.00
C ILE A 68 -14.27 -2.96 -7.73
N LYS A 69 -13.44 -2.15 -8.40
CA LYS A 69 -12.25 -2.60 -9.13
C LYS A 69 -11.23 -3.26 -8.22
N LEU A 70 -10.98 -2.67 -7.05
CA LEU A 70 -10.10 -3.26 -6.04
C LEU A 70 -10.62 -4.62 -5.57
N ASP A 71 -11.92 -4.75 -5.26
CA ASP A 71 -12.53 -6.01 -4.83
C ASP A 71 -12.49 -7.09 -5.92
N GLU A 72 -12.75 -6.72 -7.18
CA GLU A 72 -12.63 -7.62 -8.33
C GLU A 72 -11.20 -8.12 -8.51
N LEU A 73 -10.21 -7.24 -8.38
CA LEU A 73 -8.79 -7.58 -8.49
C LEU A 73 -8.35 -8.50 -7.35
N LEU A 74 -8.69 -8.18 -6.10
CA LEU A 74 -8.40 -9.03 -4.94
C LEU A 74 -9.06 -10.41 -5.07
N THR A 75 -10.29 -10.45 -5.58
CA THR A 75 -10.98 -11.72 -5.86
C THR A 75 -10.25 -12.53 -6.92
N ALA A 76 -9.78 -11.90 -7.99
CA ALA A 76 -9.06 -12.58 -9.06
C ALA A 76 -7.71 -13.13 -8.59
N ILE A 77 -7.03 -12.40 -7.69
CA ILE A 77 -5.77 -12.83 -7.07
C ILE A 77 -6.02 -13.94 -6.03
N GLY A 78 -7.13 -13.87 -5.31
CA GLY A 78 -7.47 -14.79 -4.22
C GLY A 78 -6.63 -14.58 -2.96
N ASN A 79 -6.04 -13.41 -2.78
CA ASN A 79 -5.21 -13.05 -1.63
C ASN A 79 -5.35 -11.56 -1.28
N ASP A 80 -5.81 -11.27 -0.07
CA ASP A 80 -5.97 -9.93 0.52
C ASP A 80 -4.94 -9.64 1.62
N ALA A 81 -3.77 -10.29 1.58
CA ALA A 81 -2.65 -9.92 2.43
C ALA A 81 -2.09 -8.54 2.06
N ILE A 82 -1.51 -7.83 3.03
CA ILE A 82 -0.86 -6.52 2.86
C ILE A 82 0.21 -6.51 1.75
N GLU A 83 0.89 -7.63 1.50
CA GLU A 83 1.83 -7.79 0.38
C GLU A 83 1.15 -7.59 -0.98
N THR A 84 -0.08 -8.11 -1.15
CA THR A 84 -0.86 -7.90 -2.38
C THR A 84 -1.14 -6.41 -2.58
N TYR A 85 -1.57 -5.71 -1.52
CA TYR A 85 -1.83 -4.27 -1.58
C TYR A 85 -0.57 -3.47 -1.86
N ALA A 86 0.59 -3.86 -1.32
CA ALA A 86 1.88 -3.21 -1.61
C ALA A 86 2.26 -3.33 -3.09
N ARG A 87 2.01 -4.50 -3.70
CA ARG A 87 2.22 -4.70 -5.14
C ARG A 87 1.25 -3.89 -6.00
N ILE A 88 -0.02 -3.81 -5.60
CA ILE A 88 -1.02 -2.95 -6.25
C ILE A 88 -0.58 -1.49 -6.18
N HIS A 89 -0.19 -1.01 -4.99
CA HIS A 89 0.32 0.34 -4.77
C HIS A 89 1.53 0.66 -5.64
N TRP A 90 2.50 -0.26 -5.71
CA TRP A 90 3.67 -0.10 -6.58
C TRP A 90 3.27 0.12 -8.04
N LEU A 91 2.39 -0.73 -8.56
CA LEU A 91 1.95 -0.64 -9.96
C LEU A 91 1.23 0.68 -10.24
N ILE A 92 0.40 1.15 -9.30
CA ILE A 92 -0.35 2.40 -9.46
C ILE A 92 0.55 3.62 -9.33
N CYS A 93 1.35 3.70 -8.27
CA CYS A 93 2.05 4.92 -7.92
C CYS A 93 3.43 5.06 -8.54
N LEU A 94 4.12 3.96 -8.84
CA LEU A 94 5.49 4.00 -9.37
C LEU A 94 5.57 3.57 -10.84
N ASP A 95 4.78 2.56 -11.23
CA ASP A 95 4.73 2.12 -12.62
C ASP A 95 3.59 2.82 -13.42
N ASP A 96 2.81 3.71 -12.78
CA ASP A 96 1.77 4.57 -13.37
C ASP A 96 0.63 3.81 -14.08
N TYR A 97 0.31 2.60 -13.62
CA TYR A 97 -0.83 1.84 -14.12
C TYR A 97 -2.13 2.28 -13.44
N PRO A 98 -3.22 2.51 -14.19
CA PRO A 98 -4.50 2.76 -13.56
C PRO A 98 -5.06 1.46 -12.96
N LEU A 99 -5.78 1.57 -11.83
CA LEU A 99 -6.31 0.43 -11.09
C LEU A 99 -7.20 -0.49 -11.96
N ASP A 100 -7.90 0.08 -12.95
CA ASP A 100 -8.81 -0.65 -13.82
C ASP A 100 -8.13 -1.46 -14.94
N GLU A 101 -6.85 -1.22 -15.19
CA GLU A 101 -5.99 -1.98 -16.12
C GLU A 101 -5.17 -3.07 -15.42
N LEU A 102 -5.13 -3.07 -14.08
CA LEU A 102 -4.39 -4.09 -13.34
C LEU A 102 -5.01 -5.47 -13.49
N THR A 103 -4.15 -6.46 -13.68
CA THR A 103 -4.53 -7.88 -13.75
C THR A 103 -3.89 -8.67 -12.62
N ALA A 104 -4.47 -9.83 -12.29
CA ALA A 104 -3.88 -10.73 -11.29
C ALA A 104 -2.44 -11.15 -11.64
N ASP A 105 -2.15 -11.38 -12.93
CA ASP A 105 -0.81 -11.75 -13.41
C ASP A 105 0.20 -10.60 -13.23
N MET A 106 -0.22 -9.35 -13.48
CA MET A 106 0.65 -8.18 -13.24
C MET A 106 0.99 -8.04 -11.76
N VAL A 107 -0.01 -8.16 -10.88
CA VAL A 107 0.21 -8.02 -9.43
C VAL A 107 1.04 -9.17 -8.89
N THR A 108 0.69 -10.42 -9.22
CA THR A 108 1.39 -11.60 -8.68
C THR A 108 2.77 -11.82 -9.31
N GLY A 109 2.98 -11.36 -10.54
CA GLY A 109 4.26 -11.42 -11.25
C GLY A 109 5.22 -10.27 -10.92
N LEU A 110 4.77 -9.26 -10.15
CA LEU A 110 5.63 -8.15 -9.75
C LEU A 110 6.68 -8.61 -8.73
N ASP A 111 7.95 -8.54 -9.15
CA ASP A 111 9.09 -8.86 -8.30
C ASP A 111 9.54 -7.62 -7.51
N ILE A 112 8.97 -7.46 -6.32
CA ILE A 112 9.36 -6.46 -5.33
C ILE A 112 9.61 -7.13 -3.98
N TYR A 113 10.54 -6.55 -3.21
CA TYR A 113 10.69 -6.84 -1.79
C TYR A 113 9.81 -5.89 -1.00
N TYR A 114 9.17 -6.42 0.04
CA TYR A 114 8.34 -5.65 0.94
C TYR A 114 8.78 -5.90 2.39
N PHE A 115 8.73 -4.84 3.19
CA PHE A 115 9.07 -4.87 4.61
C PHE A 115 8.04 -4.05 5.37
N ILE A 116 7.65 -4.54 6.55
CA ILE A 116 6.73 -3.85 7.46
C ILE A 116 7.45 -3.66 8.78
N GLY A 117 7.52 -2.41 9.22
CA GLY A 117 8.10 -2.00 10.48
C GLY A 117 7.08 -1.35 11.40
N GLU A 118 7.43 -1.30 12.68
CA GLU A 118 6.71 -0.44 13.62
C GLU A 118 6.91 1.03 13.26
N PRO A 119 5.94 1.91 13.58
CA PRO A 119 6.16 3.34 13.54
C PRO A 119 7.43 3.69 14.34
N PHE A 120 8.27 4.60 13.82
CA PHE A 120 9.54 5.03 14.41
C PHE A 120 10.73 4.05 14.33
N ALA A 121 10.55 2.85 13.78
CA ALA A 121 11.68 1.97 13.47
C ALA A 121 12.48 2.52 12.27
N ASP A 122 13.79 2.25 12.25
CA ASP A 122 14.65 2.53 11.08
C ASP A 122 14.48 1.41 10.04
N LEU A 123 13.29 1.40 9.42
CA LEU A 123 12.88 0.34 8.49
C LEU A 123 13.81 0.26 7.28
N SER A 124 14.31 1.39 6.81
CA SER A 124 15.33 1.47 5.76
C SER A 124 16.61 0.71 6.14
N GLN A 125 17.13 0.91 7.34
CA GLN A 125 18.30 0.17 7.84
C GLN A 125 18.04 -1.33 7.92
N ASP A 126 16.91 -1.72 8.51
CA ASP A 126 16.57 -3.12 8.75
C ASP A 126 16.33 -3.87 7.43
N ALA A 127 15.57 -3.27 6.51
CA ALA A 127 15.31 -3.82 5.19
C ALA A 127 16.59 -3.96 4.36
N ALA A 128 17.45 -2.95 4.34
CA ALA A 128 18.69 -2.98 3.58
C ALA A 128 19.65 -4.07 4.10
N THR A 129 19.73 -4.20 5.43
CA THR A 129 20.53 -5.25 6.08
C THR A 129 19.98 -6.64 5.76
N ALA A 130 18.66 -6.83 5.85
CA ALA A 130 18.00 -8.10 5.51
C ALA A 130 18.19 -8.48 4.04
N LEU A 131 18.13 -7.50 3.12
CA LEU A 131 18.40 -7.75 1.70
C LEU A 131 19.87 -8.07 1.43
N LEU A 132 20.81 -7.40 2.10
CA LEU A 132 22.22 -7.71 1.98
C LEU A 132 22.50 -9.16 2.41
N GLU A 133 21.95 -9.59 3.54
CA GLU A 133 22.08 -10.97 4.04
C GLU A 133 21.49 -11.99 3.05
N LYS A 134 20.29 -11.70 2.52
CA LYS A 134 19.57 -12.60 1.61
C LYS A 134 20.23 -12.71 0.23
N LEU A 135 20.68 -11.60 -0.35
CA LEU A 135 21.13 -11.54 -1.74
C LEU A 135 22.65 -11.63 -1.89
N TYR A 136 23.41 -11.16 -0.90
CA TYR A 136 24.87 -11.12 -0.94
C TYR A 136 25.48 -11.68 0.35
N PRO A 137 25.22 -12.96 0.68
CA PRO A 137 25.57 -13.54 1.98
C PRO A 137 27.08 -13.51 2.27
N GLU A 138 27.93 -13.62 1.24
CA GLU A 138 29.39 -13.51 1.41
C GLU A 138 29.82 -12.09 1.79
N GLN A 139 29.21 -11.07 1.17
CA GLN A 139 29.48 -9.66 1.46
C GLN A 139 28.97 -9.31 2.86
N TYR A 140 27.79 -9.80 3.22
CA TYR A 140 27.24 -9.69 4.57
C TYR A 140 28.17 -10.31 5.62
N ALA A 141 28.63 -11.55 5.41
CA ALA A 141 29.55 -12.22 6.32
C ALA A 141 30.94 -11.54 6.39
N SER A 142 31.37 -10.88 5.33
CA SER A 142 32.58 -10.06 5.34
C SER A 142 32.39 -8.78 6.16
N TRP A 143 31.27 -8.08 5.96
CA TRP A 143 30.90 -6.88 6.70
C TRP A 143 30.78 -7.16 8.21
N GLN A 144 30.07 -8.21 8.61
CA GLN A 144 29.93 -8.63 10.02
C GLN A 144 31.27 -8.93 10.70
N ARG A 145 32.24 -9.51 9.97
CA ARG A 145 33.56 -9.87 10.52
C ARG A 145 34.54 -8.71 10.56
N GLY A 146 34.44 -7.79 9.59
CA GLY A 146 35.41 -6.70 9.41
C GLY A 146 35.13 -5.46 10.27
N CYS A 147 33.86 -5.18 10.57
CA CYS A 147 33.47 -3.90 11.14
C CYS A 147 32.32 -4.02 12.17
N PRO A 148 32.54 -4.58 13.38
CA PRO A 148 31.48 -4.75 14.38
C PRO A 148 30.86 -3.43 14.86
N ASP A 149 31.59 -2.30 14.76
CA ASP A 149 31.15 -0.98 15.22
C ASP A 149 30.71 -0.04 14.08
N GLN A 150 30.82 -0.46 12.81
CA GLN A 150 30.44 0.38 11.67
C GLN A 150 29.00 0.05 11.25
N ARG A 151 28.11 1.00 11.48
CA ARG A 151 26.72 0.92 11.00
C ARG A 151 26.72 0.73 9.48
N PHE A 152 25.99 -0.27 9.00
CA PHE A 152 25.78 -0.47 7.57
C PHE A 152 25.14 0.78 7.00
N ASP A 153 25.61 1.24 5.84
CA ASP A 153 25.12 2.45 5.18
C ASP A 153 23.98 2.08 4.21
N PRO A 154 22.70 2.28 4.62
CA PRO A 154 21.57 1.93 3.77
C PRO A 154 21.50 2.81 2.52
N GLU A 155 21.94 4.08 2.57
CA GLU A 155 21.87 4.99 1.42
C GLU A 155 22.76 4.48 0.27
N ALA A 156 23.97 4.04 0.60
CA ALA A 156 24.88 3.45 -0.37
C ALA A 156 24.28 2.18 -1.00
N PHE A 157 23.62 1.33 -0.20
CA PHE A 157 22.96 0.12 -0.69
C PHE A 157 21.79 0.45 -1.63
N TRP A 158 20.92 1.37 -1.22
CA TRP A 158 19.73 1.76 -1.96
C TRP A 158 20.02 2.55 -3.24
N SER A 159 21.24 3.05 -3.43
CA SER A 159 21.64 3.80 -4.64
C SER A 159 21.43 3.05 -5.96
N THR A 160 21.26 1.73 -5.92
CA THR A 160 21.02 0.85 -7.08
C THR A 160 19.60 0.26 -7.11
N TRP A 161 18.71 0.78 -6.27
CA TRP A 161 17.34 0.29 -6.09
C TRP A 161 16.35 1.42 -6.32
N THR A 162 15.15 1.05 -6.77
CA THR A 162 13.98 1.91 -6.57
C THR A 162 13.41 1.54 -5.21
N VAL A 163 13.34 2.50 -4.30
CA VAL A 163 12.83 2.32 -2.93
C VAL A 163 11.67 3.28 -2.71
N HIS A 164 10.61 2.78 -2.12
CA HIS A 164 9.42 3.55 -1.81
C HIS A 164 8.93 3.19 -0.41
N GLU A 165 8.85 4.20 0.44
CA GLU A 165 8.60 4.06 1.86
C GLU A 165 7.38 4.92 2.26
N ILE A 166 6.43 4.30 2.95
CA ILE A 166 5.12 4.86 3.28
C ILE A 166 4.80 4.64 4.75
N GLU A 167 4.67 5.74 5.49
CA GLU A 167 4.14 5.77 6.84
C GLU A 167 2.61 5.76 6.82
N LEU A 168 2.03 4.70 7.40
CA LEU A 168 0.61 4.59 7.70
C LEU A 168 0.37 4.85 9.20
N SER A 169 -0.90 4.91 9.61
CA SER A 169 -1.28 5.17 11.01
C SER A 169 -0.75 4.12 12.00
N SER A 170 -0.71 2.85 11.59
CA SER A 170 -0.36 1.71 12.44
C SER A 170 0.96 1.04 12.09
N CYS A 171 1.53 1.30 10.91
CA CYS A 171 2.76 0.66 10.46
C CYS A 171 3.55 1.52 9.47
N HIS A 172 4.78 1.12 9.23
CA HIS A 172 5.66 1.66 8.21
C HIS A 172 5.89 0.58 7.14
N ILE A 173 5.72 0.92 5.86
CA ILE A 173 5.89 -0.03 4.76
C ILE A 173 7.01 0.45 3.85
N LEU A 174 7.99 -0.41 3.59
CA LEU A 174 9.05 -0.18 2.61
C LEU A 174 8.94 -1.22 1.50
N MET A 175 8.87 -0.72 0.27
CA MET A 175 8.91 -1.52 -0.96
C MET A 175 10.20 -1.21 -1.71
N ALA A 176 10.86 -2.24 -2.23
CA ALA A 176 12.10 -2.08 -2.97
C ALA A 176 12.15 -2.99 -4.20
N ARG A 177 12.66 -2.47 -5.31
CA ARG A 177 12.89 -3.19 -6.56
C ARG A 177 14.31 -2.93 -7.06
N ALA A 178 15.02 -4.00 -7.39
CA ALA A 178 16.32 -3.89 -8.04
C ALA A 178 16.13 -3.45 -9.50
N TRP A 179 17.06 -2.62 -10.00
CA TRP A 179 17.13 -2.24 -11.40
C TRP A 179 17.62 -3.38 -12.31
#